data_AF-A0A2Z6N6Z6-F1
#
_entry.id   AF-A0A2Z6N6Z6-F1
#
_cell.length_a   1.000
_cell.length_b   1.000
_cell.length_c   1.000
_cell.angle_alpha   90.00
_cell.angle_beta   90.00
_cell.angle_gamma   90.00
#
_symmetry.space_group_name_H-M   'P 1'
#
loop_
_entity.id
_entity.type
_entity.pdbx_description
1 polymer ?
#
loop_
_entity_poly.entity_id
_entity_poly.type
_entity_poly.pdbx_seq_one_letter_code
_entity_poly.pdbx_strand_id
1 'polypeptide(L)'
;MKEFTYCGDGISQAIILSDKSSAHNASANIILRSHGFGMSIVQETRSCVCLLLKQFSQVKCIKFNGSEVLTQPNVAVLPNYAMLSHLELGYVSVKVLLGLLKKTPVLHTLIFQGILKFDQELLNSASVPDCLTSTLQVVKFGNVDGSDHELFLAKFFMENGKVLERMSFSVISWYDEELIEEFKEKLYSFKKGVSFAILEFRY
;
A
#
# COMPACT_ATOMS: atom_id res chain seq x y z
N MET A 1 21.97 -10.66 -2.75
CA MET A 1 20.97 -11.24 -1.82
C MET A 1 19.67 -11.44 -2.60
N LYS A 2 18.92 -12.52 -2.38
CA LYS A 2 17.64 -12.75 -3.09
C LYS A 2 16.45 -12.12 -2.36
N GLU A 3 16.46 -12.24 -1.03
CA GLU A 3 15.41 -11.73 -0.16
C GLU A 3 16.05 -11.23 1.14
N PHE A 4 15.57 -10.09 1.64
CA PHE A 4 15.81 -9.59 2.98
C PHE A 4 14.53 -9.75 3.79
N THR A 5 14.62 -10.33 4.98
CA THR A 5 13.47 -10.44 5.90
C THR A 5 13.81 -9.88 7.27
N TYR A 6 12.99 -8.97 7.75
CA TYR A 6 13.00 -8.48 9.12
C TYR A 6 11.64 -8.75 9.78
N CYS A 7 11.67 -9.27 11.01
CA CYS A 7 10.48 -9.45 11.83
C CYS A 7 10.78 -9.09 13.28
N GLY A 8 10.05 -8.14 13.85
CA GLY A 8 10.23 -7.71 15.25
C GLY A 8 9.19 -6.68 15.69
N ASP A 9 9.17 -6.31 16.96
CA ASP A 9 8.16 -5.39 17.53
C ASP A 9 8.42 -3.91 17.20
N GLY A 10 9.58 -3.61 16.61
CA GLY A 10 10.04 -2.27 16.26
C GLY A 10 11.55 -2.27 16.03
N ILE A 11 12.07 -1.17 15.48
CA ILE A 11 13.50 -1.06 15.14
C ILE A 11 14.15 0.01 16.02
N SER A 12 14.79 -0.41 17.11
CA SER A 12 15.50 0.48 18.03
C SER A 12 16.87 0.92 17.51
N GLN A 13 17.48 0.17 16.59
CA GLN A 13 18.78 0.47 16.01
C GLN A 13 18.74 0.36 14.49
N ALA A 14 19.40 1.29 13.80
CA ALA A 14 19.43 1.31 12.35
C ALA A 14 20.07 0.02 11.80
N ILE A 15 19.31 -0.72 11.01
CA ILE A 15 19.82 -1.89 10.27
C ILE A 15 20.46 -1.36 8.99
N ILE A 16 21.78 -1.54 8.86
CA ILE A 16 22.55 -1.09 7.69
C ILE A 16 23.06 -2.31 6.93
N LEU A 17 22.71 -2.40 5.65
CA LEU A 17 23.24 -3.42 4.75
C LEU A 17 24.70 -3.09 4.45
N SER A 18 25.59 -4.06 4.72
CA SER A 18 27.03 -3.92 4.48
C SER A 18 27.35 -3.72 2.99
N ASP A 19 26.54 -4.31 2.10
CA ASP A 19 26.64 -4.14 0.65
C ASP A 19 25.26 -3.77 0.08
N LYS A 20 25.10 -2.51 -0.37
CA LYS A 20 23.85 -2.02 -0.97
C LYS A 20 23.58 -2.62 -2.34
N SER A 21 24.62 -3.02 -3.09
CA SER A 21 24.45 -3.67 -4.39
C SER A 21 23.77 -5.04 -4.25
N SER A 22 23.92 -5.68 -3.09
CA SER A 22 23.26 -6.94 -2.78
C SER A 22 21.73 -6.87 -2.80
N ALA A 23 21.14 -5.69 -2.62
CA ALA A 23 19.70 -5.44 -2.66
C ALA A 23 19.15 -5.20 -4.08
N HIS A 24 20.02 -5.07 -5.09
CA HIS A 24 19.60 -4.89 -6.46
C HIS A 24 18.78 -6.10 -6.92
N ASN A 25 17.58 -5.85 -7.45
CA ASN A 25 16.67 -6.88 -7.96
C ASN A 25 16.22 -7.90 -6.88
N ALA A 26 16.40 -7.58 -5.59
CA ALA A 26 15.96 -8.42 -4.48
C ALA A 26 14.50 -8.14 -4.09
N SER A 27 14.02 -8.90 -3.10
CA SER A 27 12.77 -8.64 -2.37
C SER A 27 13.10 -8.20 -0.94
N ALA A 28 12.31 -7.28 -0.37
CA ALA A 28 12.39 -6.91 1.03
C ALA A 28 11.06 -7.21 1.72
N ASN A 29 11.10 -7.96 2.82
CA ASN A 29 9.95 -8.29 3.66
C ASN A 29 10.20 -7.76 5.07
N ILE A 30 9.45 -6.75 5.48
CA ILE A 30 9.60 -6.06 6.76
C ILE A 30 8.28 -6.21 7.51
N ILE A 31 8.33 -6.86 8.68
CA ILE A 31 7.17 -7.12 9.52
C ILE A 31 7.41 -6.50 10.89
N LEU A 32 6.66 -5.45 11.19
CA LEU A 32 6.60 -4.85 12.51
C LEU A 32 5.40 -5.41 13.26
N ARG A 33 5.64 -6.12 14.35
CA ARG A 33 4.61 -6.64 15.23
C ARG A 33 4.17 -5.52 16.18
N SER A 34 3.20 -4.73 15.75
CA SER A 34 2.63 -3.71 16.63
C SER A 34 1.83 -4.39 17.75
N HIS A 35 2.22 -4.14 19.00
CA HIS A 35 1.45 -4.55 20.19
C HIS A 35 0.29 -3.56 20.40
N GLY A 36 -0.79 -3.74 19.64
CA GLY A 36 -2.07 -3.08 19.85
C GLY A 36 -2.13 -1.57 19.55
N PHE A 37 -3.32 -1.12 19.16
CA PHE A 37 -3.66 0.30 19.06
C PHE A 37 -3.52 0.96 20.45
N GLY A 38 -2.44 1.71 20.70
CA GLY A 38 -2.36 2.54 21.92
C GLY A 38 -0.97 2.84 22.47
N MET A 39 0.06 2.06 22.13
CA MET A 39 1.42 2.39 22.55
C MET A 39 2.09 3.32 21.54
N SER A 40 2.78 4.35 22.02
CA SER A 40 3.50 5.27 21.16
C SER A 40 4.53 4.50 20.35
N ILE A 41 4.32 4.37 19.04
CA ILE A 41 5.38 3.96 18.12
C ILE A 41 6.55 4.90 18.38
N VAL A 42 7.65 4.34 18.90
CA VAL A 42 8.83 5.10 19.29
C VAL A 42 9.35 5.83 18.05
N GLN A 43 9.65 7.12 18.18
CA GLN A 43 10.16 7.94 17.08
C GLN A 43 11.43 7.33 16.44
N GLU A 44 12.19 6.57 17.23
CA GLU A 44 13.32 5.75 16.80
C GLU A 44 12.91 4.70 15.75
N THR A 45 11.85 3.91 16.01
CA THR A 45 11.32 2.93 15.07
C THR A 45 10.99 3.58 13.73
N ARG A 46 10.33 4.74 13.73
CA ARG A 46 10.00 5.46 12.47
C ARG A 46 11.27 5.83 11.70
N SER A 47 12.25 6.38 12.40
CA SER A 47 13.51 6.83 11.81
C SER A 47 14.31 5.66 11.24
N CYS A 48 14.41 4.57 11.99
CA CYS A 48 15.11 3.36 11.58
C CYS A 48 14.42 2.66 10.39
N VAL A 49 13.09 2.60 10.38
CA VAL A 49 12.33 2.08 9.23
C VAL A 49 12.59 2.91 7.98
N CYS A 50 12.64 4.23 8.09
CA CYS A 50 12.96 5.10 6.95
C CYS A 50 14.37 4.88 6.43
N LEU A 51 15.34 4.73 7.32
CA LEU A 51 16.72 4.41 6.95
C LEU A 51 16.81 3.03 6.29
N LEU A 52 16.03 2.06 6.77
CA LEU A 52 15.98 0.73 6.18
C LEU A 52 15.38 0.77 4.76
N LEU A 53 14.20 1.38 4.59
CA LEU A 53 13.52 1.50 3.29
C LEU A 53 14.38 2.24 2.25
N LYS A 54 15.14 3.27 2.66
CA LYS A 54 16.09 3.98 1.80
C LYS A 54 17.15 3.08 1.17
N GLN A 55 17.51 1.97 1.81
CA GLN A 55 18.52 1.04 1.32
C GLN A 55 17.97 0.08 0.25
N PHE A 56 16.64 0.01 0.10
CA PHE A 56 15.96 -0.86 -0.86
C PHE A 56 15.45 -0.10 -2.09
N SER A 57 16.14 0.95 -2.53
CA SER A 57 15.70 1.77 -3.68
C SER A 57 15.67 1.02 -5.02
N GLN A 58 16.40 -0.10 -5.14
CA GLN A 58 16.57 -0.89 -6.37
C GLN A 58 15.98 -2.30 -6.29
N VAL A 59 15.04 -2.53 -5.36
CA VAL A 59 14.33 -3.81 -5.23
C VAL A 59 13.15 -3.90 -6.20
N LYS A 60 12.73 -5.12 -6.51
CA LYS A 60 11.50 -5.37 -7.29
C LYS A 60 10.26 -5.50 -6.42
N CYS A 61 10.44 -5.93 -5.19
CA CYS A 61 9.34 -6.26 -4.28
C CYS A 61 9.62 -5.71 -2.88
N ILE A 62 8.64 -5.00 -2.32
CA ILE A 62 8.61 -4.60 -0.91
C ILE A 62 7.31 -5.12 -0.33
N LYS A 63 7.43 -5.91 0.73
CA LYS A 63 6.34 -6.24 1.64
C LYS A 63 6.62 -5.55 2.96
N PHE A 64 5.73 -4.68 3.38
CA PHE A 64 5.90 -3.90 4.59
C PHE A 64 4.64 -3.91 5.45
N ASN A 65 4.61 -4.84 6.40
CA ASN A 65 3.61 -4.87 7.46
C ASN A 65 4.14 -4.02 8.63
N GLY A 66 3.37 -3.01 9.04
CA GLY A 66 3.85 -1.93 9.91
C GLY A 66 3.82 -0.54 9.27
N SER A 67 3.15 -0.36 8.13
CA SER A 67 3.09 0.92 7.41
C SER A 67 2.45 2.07 8.19
N GLU A 68 1.73 1.78 9.28
CA GLU A 68 1.20 2.76 10.23
C GLU A 68 2.27 3.59 10.93
N VAL A 69 3.52 3.11 10.98
CA VAL A 69 4.65 3.87 11.53
C VAL A 69 5.10 5.00 10.62
N LEU A 70 4.77 4.94 9.32
CA LEU A 70 5.14 5.97 8.35
C LEU A 70 4.23 7.18 8.45
N THR A 71 4.83 8.35 8.32
CA THR A 71 4.13 9.63 8.16
C THR A 71 4.51 10.28 6.83
N GLN A 72 3.81 11.34 6.40
CA GLN A 72 4.15 12.03 5.16
C GLN A 72 5.61 12.55 5.14
N PRO A 73 6.15 13.18 6.21
CA PRO A 73 7.57 13.54 6.27
C PRO A 73 8.52 12.37 6.01
N ASN A 74 8.19 11.18 6.53
CA ASN A 74 8.97 9.96 6.30
C ASN A 74 8.99 9.56 4.82
N VAL A 75 7.83 9.61 4.16
CA VAL A 75 7.70 9.24 2.74
C VAL A 75 8.37 10.26 1.82
N ALA A 76 8.34 11.55 2.17
CA ALA A 76 8.98 12.61 1.38
C ALA A 76 10.49 12.38 1.20
N VAL A 77 11.16 11.88 2.25
CA VAL A 77 12.60 11.59 2.25
C VAL A 77 12.96 10.23 1.65
N LEU A 78 11.98 9.40 1.26
CA LEU A 78 12.26 8.12 0.59
C LEU A 78 12.75 8.37 -0.85
N PRO A 79 13.64 7.48 -1.35
CA PRO A 79 14.11 7.53 -2.72
C PRO A 79 12.96 7.18 -3.67
N ASN A 80 13.15 7.46 -4.96
CA ASN A 80 12.33 6.87 -5.99
C ASN A 80 12.72 5.39 -6.15
N TYR A 81 11.74 4.51 -6.14
CA TYR A 81 11.88 3.07 -6.33
C TYR A 81 11.64 2.74 -7.79
N ALA A 82 12.63 3.03 -8.64
CA ALA A 82 12.52 2.94 -10.09
C ALA A 82 12.32 1.51 -10.63
N MET A 83 12.51 0.49 -9.78
CA MET A 83 12.38 -0.93 -10.16
C MET A 83 11.25 -1.65 -9.43
N LEU A 84 10.56 -0.99 -8.50
CA LEU A 84 9.58 -1.62 -7.65
C LEU A 84 8.30 -1.91 -8.43
N SER A 85 8.11 -3.18 -8.79
CA SER A 85 6.92 -3.67 -9.49
C SER A 85 5.86 -4.21 -8.53
N HIS A 86 6.24 -4.59 -7.31
CA HIS A 86 5.32 -5.17 -6.32
C HIS A 86 5.46 -4.47 -4.97
N LEU A 87 4.35 -3.93 -4.47
CA LEU A 87 4.26 -3.28 -3.16
C LEU A 87 3.12 -3.91 -2.38
N GLU A 88 3.45 -4.51 -1.25
CA GLU A 88 2.51 -5.04 -0.28
C GLU A 88 2.65 -4.28 1.02
N LEU A 89 1.54 -3.79 1.57
CA LEU A 89 1.50 -2.97 2.77
C LEU A 89 0.57 -3.63 3.80
N GLY A 90 0.82 -3.35 5.07
CA GLY A 90 -0.16 -3.61 6.12
C GLY A 90 -1.29 -2.58 6.06
N TYR A 91 -1.65 -2.08 7.23
CA TYR A 91 -2.59 -0.98 7.39
C TYR A 91 -1.91 0.37 7.09
N VAL A 92 -2.54 1.21 6.27
CA VAL A 92 -1.91 2.45 5.77
C VAL A 92 -2.89 3.63 5.80
N SER A 93 -2.37 4.86 5.87
CA SER A 93 -3.18 6.06 5.62
C SER A 93 -3.18 6.42 4.14
N VAL A 94 -4.26 7.03 3.64
CA VAL A 94 -4.34 7.49 2.24
C VAL A 94 -3.16 8.41 1.88
N LYS A 95 -2.77 9.28 2.82
CA LYS A 95 -1.65 10.20 2.64
C LYS A 95 -0.31 9.49 2.43
N VAL A 96 -0.03 8.45 3.21
CA VAL A 96 1.19 7.63 3.05
C VAL A 96 1.11 6.82 1.76
N LEU A 97 -0.04 6.22 1.47
CA LEU A 97 -0.26 5.42 0.26
C LEU A 97 0.02 6.24 -1.01
N LEU A 98 -0.61 7.41 -1.16
CA LEU A 98 -0.39 8.29 -2.31
C LEU A 98 1.07 8.76 -2.41
N GLY A 99 1.70 9.04 -1.27
CA GLY A 99 3.12 9.38 -1.23
C GLY A 99 4.02 8.25 -1.73
N LEU A 100 3.73 7.01 -1.36
CA LEU A 100 4.47 5.83 -1.82
C LEU A 100 4.25 5.61 -3.32
N LEU A 101 3.01 5.72 -3.80
CA LEU A 101 2.68 5.55 -5.23
C LEU A 101 3.43 6.55 -6.12
N LYS A 102 3.62 7.79 -5.66
CA LYS A 102 4.44 8.82 -6.34
C LYS A 102 5.93 8.45 -6.39
N LYS A 103 6.41 7.62 -5.47
CA LYS A 103 7.80 7.15 -5.42
C LYS A 103 8.01 5.85 -6.21
N THR A 104 6.95 5.21 -6.70
CA THR A 104 7.01 3.89 -7.35
C THR A 104 6.45 3.98 -8.78
N PRO A 105 7.18 4.61 -9.72
CA PRO A 105 6.64 4.94 -11.05
C PRO A 105 6.33 3.71 -11.92
N VAL A 106 6.93 2.55 -11.64
CA VAL A 106 6.76 1.30 -12.41
C VAL A 106 5.98 0.22 -11.64
N LEU A 107 5.15 0.62 -10.69
CA LEU A 107 4.40 -0.32 -9.86
C LEU A 107 3.36 -1.07 -10.68
N HIS A 108 3.39 -2.41 -10.64
CA HIS A 108 2.43 -3.27 -11.35
C HIS A 108 1.37 -3.84 -10.40
N THR A 109 1.76 -4.16 -9.17
CA THR A 109 0.87 -4.75 -8.16
C THR A 109 0.96 -3.98 -6.85
N LEU A 110 -0.20 -3.53 -6.38
CA LEU A 110 -0.39 -2.96 -5.07
C LEU A 110 -1.28 -3.88 -4.23
N ILE A 111 -0.85 -4.19 -3.01
CA ILE A 111 -1.62 -4.94 -2.02
C ILE A 111 -1.57 -4.16 -0.71
N PHE A 112 -2.69 -4.01 -0.02
CA PHE A 112 -2.68 -3.47 1.34
C PHE A 112 -3.77 -4.12 2.19
N GLN A 113 -3.53 -4.25 3.50
CA GLN A 113 -4.49 -4.87 4.40
C GLN A 113 -5.72 -3.99 4.61
N GLY A 114 -5.56 -2.69 4.80
CA GLY A 114 -6.70 -1.77 4.99
C GLY A 114 -6.27 -0.33 5.19
N ILE A 115 -7.25 0.56 5.36
CA ILE A 115 -7.04 2.00 5.53
C ILE A 115 -7.31 2.44 6.97
N LEU A 116 -6.32 3.01 7.66
CA LEU A 116 -6.48 3.50 9.04
C LEU A 116 -7.00 4.93 9.14
N LYS A 117 -6.56 5.77 8.22
CA LYS A 117 -6.89 7.19 8.19
C LYS A 117 -7.19 7.57 6.76
N PHE A 118 -8.45 7.93 6.56
CA PHE A 118 -8.98 8.37 5.28
C PHE A 118 -9.11 9.90 5.28
N ASP A 119 -8.71 10.51 4.17
CA ASP A 119 -8.80 11.95 3.94
C ASP A 119 -9.32 12.15 2.52
N GLN A 120 -10.62 12.45 2.42
CA GLN A 120 -11.33 12.55 1.14
C GLN A 120 -10.88 13.77 0.34
N GLU A 121 -10.65 14.90 1.01
CA GLU A 121 -10.19 16.14 0.36
C GLU A 121 -8.81 15.94 -0.25
N LEU A 122 -7.92 15.24 0.46
CA LEU A 122 -6.62 14.87 -0.06
C LEU A 122 -6.73 13.95 -1.27
N LEU A 123 -7.62 12.94 -1.23
CA LEU A 123 -7.80 12.03 -2.35
C LEU A 123 -8.33 12.75 -3.60
N ASN A 124 -9.31 13.63 -3.43
CA ASN A 124 -9.92 14.39 -4.52
C ASN A 124 -8.99 15.44 -5.13
N SER A 125 -8.08 16.03 -4.35
CA SER A 125 -7.12 17.03 -4.80
C SER A 125 -5.76 16.46 -5.21
N ALA A 126 -5.53 15.16 -4.99
CA ALA A 126 -4.26 14.53 -5.27
C ALA A 126 -3.97 14.50 -6.77
N SER A 127 -2.78 14.94 -7.15
CA SER A 127 -2.21 14.64 -8.46
C SER A 127 -2.11 13.12 -8.65
N VAL A 128 -2.63 12.62 -9.76
CA VAL A 128 -2.60 11.19 -10.11
C VAL A 128 -1.15 10.71 -10.20
N PRO A 129 -0.74 9.68 -9.43
CA PRO A 129 0.61 9.12 -9.56
C PRO A 129 0.79 8.43 -10.92
N ASP A 130 1.96 8.60 -11.54
CA ASP A 130 2.24 8.11 -12.89
C ASP A 130 1.97 6.60 -13.06
N CYS A 131 2.29 5.81 -12.04
CA CYS A 131 2.09 4.36 -12.06
C CYS A 131 0.62 3.96 -12.23
N LEU A 132 -0.35 4.73 -11.73
CA LEU A 132 -1.78 4.43 -11.93
C LEU A 132 -2.13 4.51 -13.42
N THR A 133 -1.57 5.48 -14.13
CA THR A 133 -1.89 5.69 -15.54
C THR A 133 -1.12 4.78 -16.50
N SER A 134 0.01 4.21 -16.07
CA SER A 134 0.99 3.60 -16.98
C SER A 134 1.33 2.14 -16.71
N THR A 135 1.34 1.70 -15.45
CA THR A 135 1.87 0.36 -15.10
C THR A 135 1.01 -0.45 -14.13
N LEU A 136 0.16 0.20 -13.32
CA LEU A 136 -0.57 -0.47 -12.25
C LEU A 136 -1.70 -1.35 -12.82
N GLN A 137 -1.46 -2.65 -12.82
CA GLN A 137 -2.39 -3.65 -13.36
C GLN A 137 -3.28 -4.28 -12.29
N VAL A 138 -2.76 -4.43 -11.07
CA VAL A 138 -3.44 -5.17 -10.00
C VAL A 138 -3.46 -4.38 -8.70
N VAL A 139 -4.65 -4.22 -8.12
CA VAL A 139 -4.85 -3.68 -6.77
C VAL A 139 -5.59 -4.69 -5.92
N LYS A 140 -5.12 -4.95 -4.69
CA LYS A 140 -5.78 -5.87 -3.76
C LYS A 140 -6.02 -5.23 -2.40
N PHE A 141 -7.26 -5.24 -1.97
CA PHE A 141 -7.72 -4.85 -0.65
C PHE A 141 -7.83 -6.11 0.22
N GLY A 142 -7.15 -6.13 1.38
CA GLY A 142 -6.99 -7.33 2.19
C GLY A 142 -8.06 -7.59 3.25
N ASN A 143 -8.57 -6.55 3.88
CA ASN A 143 -9.50 -6.63 5.01
C ASN A 143 -10.63 -5.61 4.78
N VAL A 144 -11.46 -5.88 3.76
CA VAL A 144 -12.57 -5.01 3.36
C VAL A 144 -13.72 -5.14 4.35
N ASP A 145 -14.15 -4.01 4.90
CA ASP A 145 -15.27 -3.90 5.82
C ASP A 145 -16.52 -3.28 5.19
N GLY A 146 -16.42 -2.86 3.92
CA GLY A 146 -17.54 -2.26 3.18
C GLY A 146 -17.72 -0.77 3.45
N SER A 147 -16.78 -0.13 4.15
CA SER A 147 -16.85 1.31 4.44
C SER A 147 -16.78 2.16 3.16
N ASP A 148 -17.42 3.33 3.23
CA ASP A 148 -17.37 4.33 2.14
C ASP A 148 -15.93 4.77 1.82
N HIS A 149 -15.03 4.71 2.81
CA HIS A 149 -13.60 5.03 2.62
C HIS A 149 -12.92 4.10 1.61
N GLU A 150 -13.16 2.79 1.74
CA GLU A 150 -12.63 1.78 0.81
C GLU A 150 -13.25 1.95 -0.57
N LEU A 151 -14.54 2.26 -0.60
CA LEU A 151 -15.30 2.49 -1.81
C LEU A 151 -14.76 3.70 -2.60
N PHE A 152 -14.52 4.83 -1.93
CA PHE A 152 -13.94 6.02 -2.57
C PHE A 152 -12.52 5.77 -3.08
N LEU A 153 -11.71 5.01 -2.33
CA LEU A 153 -10.37 4.66 -2.77
C LEU A 153 -10.38 3.72 -3.98
N ALA A 154 -11.27 2.73 -3.98
CA ALA A 154 -11.46 1.83 -5.12
C ALA A 154 -11.94 2.61 -6.35
N LYS A 155 -12.89 3.53 -6.19
CA LYS A 155 -13.32 4.46 -7.25
C LYS A 155 -12.15 5.26 -7.81
N PHE A 156 -11.32 5.85 -6.95
CA PHE A 156 -10.12 6.59 -7.37
C PHE A 156 -9.19 5.73 -8.23
N PHE A 157 -8.93 4.47 -7.83
CA PHE A 157 -8.12 3.56 -8.65
C PHE A 157 -8.79 3.20 -9.97
N MET A 158 -10.11 3.00 -10.01
CA MET A 158 -10.84 2.69 -11.25
C MET A 158 -10.82 3.86 -12.23
N GLU A 159 -11.02 5.10 -11.76
CA GLU A 159 -11.04 6.29 -12.62
C GLU A 159 -9.67 6.65 -13.19
N ASN A 160 -8.61 6.41 -12.42
CA ASN A 160 -7.25 6.82 -12.78
C ASN A 160 -6.37 5.68 -13.33
N GLY A 161 -6.79 4.43 -13.08
CA GLY A 161 -6.09 3.20 -13.45
C GLY A 161 -6.29 2.80 -14.90
N LYS A 162 -5.62 3.46 -15.85
CA LYS A 162 -5.85 3.26 -17.29
C LYS A 162 -5.48 1.85 -17.79
N VAL A 163 -4.50 1.22 -17.16
CA VAL A 163 -4.03 -0.14 -17.48
C VAL A 163 -4.45 -1.14 -16.40
N LEU A 164 -5.38 -0.77 -15.53
CA LEU A 164 -5.81 -1.61 -14.43
C LEU A 164 -6.62 -2.80 -14.98
N GLU A 165 -6.07 -3.99 -14.81
CA GLU A 165 -6.65 -5.24 -15.27
C GLU A 165 -7.56 -5.85 -14.20
N ARG A 166 -7.18 -5.72 -12.92
CA ARG A 166 -7.84 -6.41 -11.81
C ARG A 166 -7.84 -5.63 -10.51
N MET A 167 -8.98 -5.64 -9.84
CA MET A 167 -9.14 -5.22 -8.46
C MET A 167 -9.72 -6.36 -7.64
N SER A 168 -9.03 -6.77 -6.58
CA SER A 168 -9.48 -7.85 -5.70
C SER A 168 -9.80 -7.33 -4.31
N PHE A 169 -10.86 -7.85 -3.71
CA PHE A 169 -11.36 -7.48 -2.39
C PHE A 169 -11.48 -8.74 -1.55
N SER A 170 -10.68 -8.83 -0.50
CA SER A 170 -10.80 -9.87 0.52
C SER A 170 -11.71 -9.33 1.63
N VAL A 171 -12.89 -9.92 1.73
CA VAL A 171 -13.94 -9.54 2.68
C VAL A 171 -13.66 -10.20 4.02
N ILE A 172 -13.86 -9.47 5.10
CA ILE A 172 -13.71 -10.00 6.44
C ILE A 172 -14.96 -10.82 6.81
N SER A 173 -14.78 -12.08 7.23
CA SER A 173 -15.83 -13.09 7.38
C SER A 173 -16.91 -12.83 8.47
N TRP A 174 -16.79 -11.77 9.27
CA TRP A 174 -17.72 -11.46 10.37
C TRP A 174 -18.54 -10.18 10.15
N TYR A 175 -18.52 -9.64 8.94
CA TYR A 175 -19.32 -8.48 8.54
C TYR A 175 -20.68 -8.87 7.96
N ASP A 176 -21.60 -7.91 8.01
CA ASP A 176 -22.96 -8.03 7.49
C ASP A 176 -22.94 -8.26 5.98
N GLU A 177 -23.55 -9.36 5.52
CA GLU A 177 -23.66 -9.69 4.11
C GLU A 177 -24.36 -8.58 3.32
N GLU A 178 -25.33 -7.89 3.93
CA GLU A 178 -26.08 -6.81 3.28
C GLU A 178 -25.17 -5.61 2.96
N LEU A 179 -24.29 -5.22 3.89
CA LEU A 179 -23.33 -4.14 3.67
C LEU A 179 -22.33 -4.48 2.57
N ILE A 180 -21.89 -5.74 2.50
CA ILE A 180 -20.96 -6.20 1.47
C ILE A 180 -21.62 -6.24 0.10
N GLU A 181 -22.89 -6.65 0.01
CA GLU A 181 -23.65 -6.57 -1.23
C GLU A 181 -23.89 -5.12 -1.67
N GLU A 182 -24.26 -4.22 -0.75
CA GLU A 182 -24.38 -2.78 -1.05
C GLU A 182 -23.04 -2.21 -1.57
N PHE A 183 -21.93 -2.56 -0.92
CA PHE A 183 -20.58 -2.17 -1.35
C PHE A 183 -20.25 -2.66 -2.77
N LYS A 184 -20.57 -3.92 -3.07
CA LYS A 184 -20.41 -4.49 -4.42
C LYS A 184 -21.25 -3.76 -5.44
N GLU A 185 -22.53 -3.54 -5.17
CA GLU A 185 -23.44 -2.84 -6.08
C GLU A 185 -22.92 -1.43 -6.40
N LYS A 186 -22.48 -0.69 -5.37
CA LYS A 186 -21.85 0.62 -5.55
C LYS A 186 -20.58 0.54 -6.38
N LEU A 187 -19.69 -0.43 -6.14
CA LEU A 187 -18.47 -0.64 -6.93
C LEU A 187 -18.78 -0.93 -8.41
N TYR A 188 -19.74 -1.80 -8.70
CA TYR A 188 -20.16 -2.09 -10.07
C TYR A 188 -20.79 -0.88 -10.74
N SER A 189 -21.54 -0.06 -9.99
CA SER A 189 -22.10 1.19 -10.50
C SER A 189 -21.00 2.17 -10.91
N PHE A 190 -19.91 2.29 -10.14
CA PHE A 190 -18.77 3.14 -10.50
C PHE A 190 -18.00 2.60 -11.68
N LYS A 191 -17.72 1.30 -11.71
CA LYS A 191 -17.02 0.66 -12.81
C LYS A 191 -17.69 0.94 -14.16
N LYS A 192 -19.02 1.02 -14.19
CA LYS A 192 -19.81 1.26 -15.40
C LYS A 192 -19.44 2.59 -16.05
N GLY A 193 -18.60 2.52 -17.09
CA GLY A 193 -18.18 3.66 -17.91
C GLY A 193 -16.84 4.29 -17.53
N VAL A 194 -16.19 3.85 -16.44
CA VAL A 194 -14.88 4.41 -16.01
C VAL A 194 -13.74 3.39 -16.04
N SER A 195 -14.04 2.08 -15.94
CA SER A 195 -12.99 1.06 -15.87
C SER A 195 -13.41 -0.27 -16.48
N PHE A 196 -12.44 -0.96 -17.10
CA PHE A 196 -12.59 -2.33 -17.60
C PHE A 196 -12.04 -3.36 -16.61
N ALA A 197 -11.48 -2.94 -15.48
CA ALA A 197 -10.83 -3.82 -14.51
C ALA A 197 -11.79 -4.89 -13.97
N ILE A 198 -11.34 -6.16 -13.92
CA ILE A 198 -12.11 -7.26 -13.35
C ILE A 198 -12.19 -7.06 -11.83
N LEU A 199 -13.40 -7.10 -11.27
CA LEU A 199 -13.60 -7.04 -9.82
C LEU A 199 -13.71 -8.49 -9.30
N GLU A 200 -12.84 -8.86 -8.37
CA GLU A 200 -12.84 -10.18 -7.72
C GLU A 200 -13.11 -10.02 -6.23
N PHE A 201 -14.02 -10.82 -5.68
CA PHE A 201 -14.32 -10.85 -4.25
C PHE A 201 -13.91 -12.21 -3.68
N ARG A 202 -13.23 -12.20 -2.54
CA ARG A 202 -12.83 -13.39 -1.79
C ARG A 202 -13.42 -13.32 -0.40
N TYR A 203 -13.97 -14.43 0.05
CA TYR A 203 -14.57 -14.63 1.37
C TYR A 203 -13.71 -15.58 2.20
#